data_AF-A0A0D2MWC2-F1
#
_entry.id   AF-A0A0D2MWC2-F1
#
_cell.length_a   1.000
_cell.length_b   1.000
_cell.length_c   1.000
_cell.angle_alpha   90.00
_cell.angle_beta   90.00
_cell.angle_gamma   90.00
#
_symmetry.space_group_name_H-M   'P 1'
#
loop_
_entity.id
_entity.type
_entity.pdbx_description
1 polymer ?
#
loop_
_entity_poly.entity_id
_entity_poly.type
_entity_poly.pdbx_seq_one_letter_code
_entity_poly.pdbx_strand_id
1 'polypeptide(L)'
;MIALIVLMVFLALDKAEGFKEHEFKKCKDASFCDRNRGKAGRKFTVDPASVAASGAALSAALISDAPPAPGGGGGAAAGPPRFNLTLLSYGGTVRLLVDEPGAGRYQAVKGA
;
A
#
# COMPACT_ATOMS: atom_id res chain seq x y z
N MET A 1 56.38 9.46 14.20
CA MET A 1 55.75 8.14 13.94
C MET A 1 54.34 8.05 14.53
N ILE A 2 54.14 8.34 15.83
CA ILE A 2 52.80 8.33 16.48
C ILE A 2 51.79 9.28 15.80
N ALA A 3 52.20 10.51 15.48
CA ALA A 3 51.33 11.48 14.80
C ALA A 3 50.83 11.01 13.42
N LEU A 4 51.65 10.23 12.70
CA LEU A 4 51.30 9.69 11.39
C LEU A 4 50.25 8.57 11.51
N ILE A 5 50.37 7.75 12.56
CA ILE A 5 49.44 6.66 12.87
C ILE A 5 48.08 7.25 13.27
N VAL A 6 48.07 8.28 14.12
CA VAL A 6 46.84 8.96 14.53
C VAL A 6 46.13 9.58 13.33
N LEU A 7 46.86 10.25 12.42
CA LEU A 7 46.29 10.81 11.20
C LEU A 7 45.70 9.73 10.28
N MET A 8 46.38 8.59 10.12
CA MET A 8 45.84 7.47 9.34
C MET A 8 44.57 6.87 9.95
N VAL A 9 44.47 6.80 11.28
CA VAL A 9 43.28 6.31 11.98
C VAL A 9 42.09 7.25 11.78
N PHE A 10 42.28 8.56 11.88
CA PHE A 10 41.20 9.53 11.62
C PHE A 10 40.71 9.50 10.16
N LEU A 11 41.61 9.33 9.19
CA LEU A 11 41.22 9.19 7.77
C LEU A 11 40.47 7.88 7.47
N ALA A 12 40.70 6.83 8.25
CA ALA A 12 39.98 5.57 8.14
C ALA A 12 38.57 5.62 8.76
N LEU A 13 38.36 6.48 9.76
CA LEU A 13 37.07 6.65 10.44
C LEU A 13 36.02 7.35 9.55
N ASP A 14 36.43 8.27 8.67
CA ASP A 14 35.52 8.94 7.71
C ASP A 14 34.90 7.98 6.68
N LYS A 15 35.49 6.79 6.48
CA LYS A 15 35.00 5.76 5.56
C LYS A 15 34.08 4.74 6.23
N ALA A 16 34.02 4.74 7.56
CA ALA A 16 33.15 3.86 8.33
C ALA A 16 31.77 4.49 8.49
N GLU A 17 31.02 4.57 7.38
CA GLU A 17 29.59 4.85 7.45
C GLU A 17 28.91 3.67 8.17
N GLY A 18 28.64 3.83 9.48
CA GLY A 18 27.98 2.80 10.30
C GLY A 18 26.54 2.51 9.86
N PHE A 19 25.97 3.36 9.01
CA PHE A 19 24.69 3.14 8.36
C PHE A 19 24.91 2.81 6.88
N LYS A 20 24.64 1.57 6.49
CA LYS A 20 24.73 1.11 5.11
C LYS A 20 23.50 1.53 4.32
N GLU A 21 23.33 2.83 4.10
CA GLU A 21 22.13 3.38 3.45
C GLU A 21 21.81 2.70 2.12
N HIS A 22 22.84 2.33 1.35
CA HIS A 22 22.72 1.67 0.06
C HIS A 22 22.11 0.26 0.11
N GLU A 23 22.04 -0.39 1.27
CA GLU A 23 21.38 -1.69 1.44
C GLU A 23 19.86 -1.57 1.65
N PHE A 24 19.35 -0.37 1.93
CA PHE A 24 17.93 -0.13 2.14
C PHE A 24 17.27 0.41 0.87
N LYS A 25 16.15 -0.20 0.47
CA LYS A 25 15.39 0.26 -0.69
C LYS A 25 14.89 1.68 -0.46
N LYS A 26 15.29 2.60 -1.32
CA LYS A 26 14.66 3.92 -1.43
C LYS A 26 13.31 3.74 -2.13
N CYS A 27 12.45 4.75 -2.09
CA CYS A 27 11.14 4.65 -2.73
C CYS A 27 11.24 4.35 -4.23
N LYS A 28 12.26 4.88 -4.92
CA LYS A 28 12.54 4.62 -6.34
C LYS A 28 12.89 3.15 -6.61
N ASP A 29 13.48 2.46 -5.63
CA ASP A 29 13.91 1.06 -5.75
C ASP A 29 12.78 0.08 -5.37
N ALA A 30 11.73 0.58 -4.70
CA ALA A 30 10.54 -0.18 -4.38
C ALA A 30 9.45 0.10 -5.43
N SER A 31 9.25 -0.82 -6.38
CA SER A 31 8.35 -0.59 -7.52
C SER A 31 6.93 -0.15 -7.15
N PHE A 32 6.37 -0.64 -6.04
CA PHE A 32 5.06 -0.18 -5.57
C PHE A 32 5.10 1.28 -5.07
N CYS A 33 6.19 1.69 -4.41
CA CYS A 33 6.35 3.05 -3.90
C CYS A 33 6.55 4.01 -5.06
N ASP A 34 7.43 3.69 -6.00
CA ASP A 34 7.65 4.48 -7.21
C ASP A 34 6.37 4.62 -8.06
N ARG A 35 5.53 3.58 -8.11
CA ARG A 35 4.23 3.66 -8.80
C ARG A 35 3.21 4.57 -8.13
N ASN A 36 3.25 4.77 -6.80
CA ASN A 36 2.18 5.44 -6.06
C ASN A 36 2.58 6.78 -5.42
N ARG A 37 3.86 6.97 -5.05
CA ARG A 37 4.29 8.16 -4.31
C ARG A 37 4.18 9.41 -5.18
N GLY A 38 3.46 10.41 -4.68
CA GLY A 38 3.29 11.70 -5.35
C GLY A 38 2.41 11.67 -6.60
N LYS A 39 1.74 10.55 -6.89
CA LYS A 39 0.82 10.43 -8.04
C LYS A 39 -0.61 10.54 -7.55
N ALA A 40 -1.46 11.21 -8.34
CA ALA A 40 -2.89 11.16 -8.12
C ALA A 40 -3.37 9.71 -8.24
N GLY A 41 -4.18 9.26 -7.28
CA GLY A 41 -4.77 7.93 -7.31
C GLY A 41 -5.72 7.73 -8.49
N ARG A 42 -6.04 6.46 -8.78
CA ARG A 42 -7.10 6.12 -9.72
C ARG A 42 -8.44 6.66 -9.23
N LYS A 43 -9.38 6.91 -10.14
CA LYS A 43 -10.73 7.31 -9.73
C LYS A 43 -11.59 6.07 -9.58
N PHE A 44 -12.42 6.12 -8.56
CA PHE A 44 -13.37 5.06 -8.25
C PHE A 44 -14.76 5.67 -8.13
N THR A 45 -15.75 4.97 -8.65
CA THR A 45 -17.16 5.30 -8.46
C THR A 45 -17.85 4.19 -7.68
N VAL A 46 -18.81 4.56 -6.83
CA VAL A 46 -19.68 3.59 -6.16
C VAL A 46 -20.81 3.23 -7.13
N ASP A 47 -21.10 1.94 -7.26
CA ASP A 47 -22.30 1.46 -7.96
C ASP A 47 -23.53 1.65 -7.04
N PRO A 48 -24.44 2.60 -7.34
CA PRO A 48 -25.56 2.90 -6.45
C PRO A 48 -26.54 1.73 -6.30
N ALA A 49 -26.66 0.87 -7.33
CA ALA A 49 -27.58 -0.27 -7.30
C ALA A 49 -27.08 -1.40 -6.39
N SER A 50 -25.79 -1.39 -6.04
CA SER A 50 -25.15 -2.40 -5.19
C SER A 50 -25.16 -2.06 -3.70
N VAL A 51 -25.64 -0.87 -3.33
CA VAL A 51 -25.60 -0.39 -1.95
C VAL A 51 -26.57 -1.20 -1.10
N ALA A 52 -26.04 -1.84 -0.05
CA ALA A 52 -26.82 -2.55 0.94
C ALA A 52 -26.42 -2.12 2.34
N ALA A 53 -27.41 -2.00 3.22
CA ALA A 53 -27.20 -1.68 4.63
C ALA A 53 -27.71 -2.83 5.51
N SER A 54 -26.95 -3.18 6.53
CA SER A 54 -27.31 -4.19 7.52
C SER A 54 -26.74 -3.82 8.88
N GLY A 55 -27.61 -3.45 9.82
CA GLY A 55 -27.20 -2.98 11.15
C GLY A 55 -26.26 -1.76 11.05
N ALA A 56 -25.06 -1.89 11.62
CA ALA A 56 -24.04 -0.85 11.61
C ALA A 56 -23.10 -0.90 10.37
N ALA A 57 -23.41 -1.74 9.39
CA ALA A 57 -22.60 -1.95 8.20
C ALA A 57 -23.29 -1.44 6.92
N LEU A 58 -22.52 -0.82 6.04
CA LEU A 58 -22.90 -0.52 4.66
C LEU A 58 -21.91 -1.21 3.71
N SER A 59 -22.42 -1.93 2.72
CA SER A 59 -21.64 -2.53 1.66
C SER A 59 -22.02 -1.96 0.30
N ALA A 60 -21.05 -1.89 -0.62
CA ALA A 60 -21.27 -1.48 -2.00
C ALA A 60 -20.15 -2.02 -2.90
N ALA A 61 -20.36 -2.02 -4.21
CA ALA A 61 -19.32 -2.24 -5.21
C ALA A 61 -18.67 -0.91 -5.61
N LEU A 62 -17.34 -0.89 -5.62
CA LEU A 62 -16.52 0.18 -6.20
C LEU A 62 -16.05 -0.23 -7.59
N ILE A 63 -16.16 0.67 -8.55
CA ILE A 63 -15.76 0.48 -9.94
C ILE A 63 -14.59 1.42 -10.24
N SER A 64 -13.47 0.86 -10.68
CA SER A 64 -12.31 1.62 -11.15
C SER A 64 -12.52 2.11 -12.58
N ASP A 65 -12.16 3.37 -12.86
CA ASP A 65 -12.14 3.92 -14.23
C ASP A 65 -10.98 3.38 -15.09
N ALA A 66 -9.90 2.92 -14.43
CA ALA A 66 -8.71 2.41 -15.09
C ALA A 66 -8.88 0.97 -15.60
N PRO A 67 -8.21 0.60 -16.71
CA PRO A 67 -8.22 -0.78 -17.21
C PRO A 67 -7.63 -1.77 -16.19
N PRO A 68 -7.93 -3.07 -16.32
CA PRO A 68 -7.36 -4.12 -15.48
C PRO A 68 -5.83 -4.02 -15.45
N ALA A 69 -5.25 -4.03 -14.25
CA ALA A 69 -3.80 -4.06 -14.13
C ALA A 69 -3.29 -5.46 -14.55
N PRO A 70 -2.30 -5.56 -15.46
CA PRO A 70 -1.69 -6.85 -15.76
C PRO A 70 -1.06 -7.42 -14.48
N GLY A 71 -1.47 -8.64 -14.10
CA GLY A 71 -0.96 -9.35 -12.93
C GLY A 71 -1.75 -9.19 -11.63
N GLY A 72 -2.91 -8.52 -11.63
CA GLY A 72 -3.85 -8.56 -10.50
C GLY A 72 -4.51 -9.93 -10.41
N GLY A 73 -4.42 -10.59 -9.25
CA GLY A 73 -4.93 -11.96 -9.02
C GLY A 73 -6.45 -12.13 -9.07
N GLY A 74 -7.20 -11.10 -9.48
CA GLY A 74 -8.60 -11.25 -9.87
C GLY A 74 -8.64 -11.68 -11.33
N GLY A 75 -9.21 -12.85 -11.61
CA GLY A 75 -9.34 -13.38 -12.96
C GLY A 75 -9.82 -12.30 -13.94
N ALA A 76 -9.27 -12.34 -15.16
CA ALA A 76 -9.56 -11.42 -16.25
C ALA A 76 -11.05 -11.46 -16.63
N ALA A 77 -11.91 -10.84 -15.82
CA ALA A 77 -13.26 -10.51 -16.21
C ALA A 77 -13.15 -9.34 -17.17
N ALA A 78 -13.70 -9.50 -18.38
CA ALA A 78 -13.77 -8.46 -19.40
C ALA A 78 -14.64 -7.30 -18.90
N GLY A 79 -14.04 -6.34 -18.20
CA GLY A 79 -14.74 -5.19 -17.64
C GLY A 79 -13.85 -4.34 -16.72
N PRO A 80 -14.31 -3.15 -16.33
CA PRO A 80 -13.60 -2.31 -15.37
C PRO A 80 -13.43 -3.07 -14.04
N PRO A 81 -12.26 -2.99 -13.37
CA PRO A 81 -12.02 -3.66 -12.11
C PRO A 81 -13.06 -3.27 -11.05
N ARG A 82 -13.58 -4.28 -10.35
CA ARG A 82 -14.56 -4.14 -9.27
C ARG A 82 -13.95 -4.51 -7.93
N PHE A 83 -14.31 -3.77 -6.90
CA PHE A 83 -13.87 -3.98 -5.52
C PHE A 83 -15.08 -3.96 -4.59
N ASN A 84 -14.97 -4.69 -3.48
CA ASN A 84 -15.97 -4.66 -2.42
C ASN A 84 -15.62 -3.53 -1.44
N LEU A 85 -16.54 -2.59 -1.25
CA LEU A 85 -16.47 -1.56 -0.21
C LEU A 85 -17.32 -2.00 0.97
N THR A 86 -16.77 -1.91 2.17
CA THR A 86 -17.52 -2.05 3.43
C THR A 86 -17.20 -0.89 4.35
N LEU A 87 -18.25 -0.23 4.86
CA LEU A 87 -18.18 0.78 5.90
C LEU A 87 -18.81 0.22 7.16
N LEU A 88 -18.09 0.28 8.29
CA LEU A 88 -18.58 -0.16 9.60
C LEU A 88 -18.59 1.02 10.56
N SER A 89 -19.73 1.29 11.19
CA SER A 89 -19.87 2.35 12.20
C SER A 89 -19.66 1.82 13.61
N TYR A 90 -18.82 2.49 14.39
CA TYR A 90 -18.51 2.21 15.78
C TYR A 90 -18.68 3.49 16.61
N GLY A 91 -19.90 3.78 17.05
CA GLY A 91 -20.19 4.78 18.11
C GLY A 91 -19.43 6.11 18.03
N GLY A 92 -19.16 6.62 16.82
CA GLY A 92 -18.36 7.83 16.58
C GLY A 92 -17.17 7.66 15.62
N THR A 93 -16.80 6.43 15.27
CA THR A 93 -15.75 6.13 14.28
C THR A 93 -16.31 5.30 13.13
N VAL A 94 -15.83 5.54 11.90
CA VAL A 94 -16.17 4.70 10.74
C VAL A 94 -14.92 3.99 10.25
N ARG A 95 -14.98 2.67 10.10
CA ARG A 95 -13.95 1.86 9.46
C ARG A 95 -14.32 1.62 8.01
N LEU A 96 -13.43 1.99 7.10
CA LEU A 96 -13.55 1.73 5.67
C LEU A 96 -12.65 0.55 5.28
N LEU A 97 -13.22 -0.41 4.57
CA LEU A 97 -12.57 -1.61 4.07
C LEU A 97 -12.80 -1.69 2.55
N VAL A 98 -11.73 -1.92 1.80
CA VAL A 98 -11.80 -2.17 0.35
C VAL A 98 -11.03 -3.44 0.06
N ASP A 99 -11.68 -4.38 -0.63
CA ASP A 99 -11.07 -5.67 -0.98
C ASP A 99 -11.36 -6.05 -2.44
N GLU A 100 -10.49 -6.88 -3.00
CA GLU A 100 -10.67 -7.45 -4.34
C GLU A 100 -11.54 -8.73 -4.24
N PRO A 101 -12.54 -8.89 -5.10
CA PRO A 101 -13.37 -10.10 -5.07
C PRO A 101 -12.52 -11.34 -5.38
N GLY A 102 -12.62 -12.35 -4.52
CA GLY A 102 -11.93 -13.64 -4.71
C GLY A 102 -10.43 -13.64 -4.39
N ALA A 103 -9.85 -12.50 -4.00
CA ALA A 103 -8.45 -12.44 -3.56
C ALA A 103 -8.41 -12.47 -2.02
N GLY A 104 -7.83 -13.52 -1.43
CA GLY A 104 -7.53 -13.54 -0.01
C GLY A 104 -6.38 -12.58 0.31
N ARG A 105 -6.69 -11.30 0.51
CA ARG A 105 -5.69 -10.30 0.93
C ARG A 105 -5.41 -10.45 2.42
N TYR A 106 -4.17 -10.15 2.82
CA TYR A 106 -3.78 -10.17 4.23
C TYR A 106 -4.61 -9.14 5.02
N GLN A 107 -5.26 -9.60 6.08
CA GLN A 107 -5.99 -8.75 7.01
C GLN A 107 -5.22 -8.69 8.32
N ALA A 108 -4.76 -7.50 8.70
CA ALA A 108 -4.19 -7.26 10.03
C ALA A 108 -5.34 -7.23 11.05
N VAL A 109 -5.82 -8.40 11.45
CA VAL A 109 -6.70 -8.53 12.61
C VAL A 109 -5.80 -8.53 13.85
N LYS A 110 -6.08 -7.61 14.79
CA LYS A 110 -5.50 -7.68 16.13
C LYS A 110 -5.94 -9.03 16.69
N GLY A 111 -4.98 -9.91 16.98
CA GLY A 111 -5.27 -11.21 17.61
C GLY A 111 -6.21 -10.98 18.80
N ALA A 112 -7.31 -11.74 18.83
CA ALA A 112 -8.24 -11.76 19.95
C ALA A 112 -7.53 -12.23 21.22
#